data_AF-A0A9P6ELB2-F1
#
_entry.id   AF-A0A9P6ELB2-F1
#
_cell.length_a   1.000
_cell.length_b   1.000
_cell.length_c   1.000
_cell.angle_alpha   90.00
_cell.angle_beta   90.00
_cell.angle_gamma   90.00
#
_symmetry.space_group_name_H-M   'P 1'
#
loop_
_entity.id
_entity.type
_entity.pdbx_description
1 polymer ?
#
loop_
_entity_poly.entity_id
_entity_poly.type
_entity_poly.pdbx_seq_one_letter_code
_entity_poly.pdbx_strand_id
1 'polypeptide(L)'
;MMIKEVDDPNADLVFQSSDFVQFRILGAHLKTATDGFPVSEHVVAEEDSPIPLQETGQVLELLFQFVHPPTTRPEQWRQPDVNKMGNEVFFALAEAAEKYTVFAAMSICFTRMDCSLYAVHRCKTVNHTHRHG
;
A
#
# COMPACT_ATOMS: atom_id res chain seq x y z
N MET A 1 -6.31 -12.49 15.83
CA MET A 1 -6.12 -13.04 14.49
C MET A 1 -6.69 -12.02 13.52
N MET A 2 -5.83 -11.22 12.87
CA MET A 2 -6.28 -10.31 11.82
C MET A 2 -6.72 -11.14 10.62
N ILE A 3 -7.93 -10.88 10.12
CA ILE A 3 -8.40 -11.47 8.87
C ILE A 3 -7.65 -10.72 7.77
N LYS A 4 -6.73 -11.41 7.09
CA LYS A 4 -6.00 -10.84 5.97
C LYS A 4 -6.92 -10.82 4.76
N GLU A 5 -7.44 -9.65 4.42
CA GLU A 5 -8.44 -9.50 3.35
C GLU A 5 -7.84 -9.75 1.94
N VAL A 6 -6.51 -9.83 1.84
CA VAL A 6 -5.74 -9.92 0.59
C VAL A 6 -5.25 -11.33 0.25
N ASP A 7 -5.45 -12.32 1.12
CA ASP A 7 -4.99 -13.69 0.85
C ASP A 7 -5.84 -14.35 -0.25
N ASP A 8 -5.17 -14.95 -1.24
CA ASP A 8 -5.80 -15.72 -2.31
C ASP A 8 -5.48 -17.23 -2.17
N PRO A 9 -6.49 -18.12 -2.19
CA PRO A 9 -6.27 -19.57 -2.16
C PRO A 9 -5.51 -20.11 -3.37
N ASN A 10 -5.51 -19.40 -4.50
CA ASN A 10 -4.79 -19.74 -5.73
C ASN A 10 -3.46 -18.98 -5.88
N ALA A 11 -3.01 -18.28 -4.84
CA ALA A 11 -1.74 -17.58 -4.84
C ALA A 11 -0.57 -18.53 -5.16
N ASP A 12 0.33 -18.07 -6.02
CA ASP A 12 1.59 -18.71 -6.40
C ASP A 12 2.81 -18.03 -5.75
N LEU A 13 2.58 -16.95 -4.98
CA LEU A 13 3.61 -16.25 -4.23
C LEU A 13 3.22 -16.07 -2.76
N VAL A 14 4.21 -16.27 -1.89
CA VAL A 14 4.11 -15.97 -0.46
C VAL A 14 5.13 -14.90 -0.09
N PHE A 15 4.67 -13.77 0.40
CA PHE A 15 5.52 -12.72 0.99
C PHE A 15 5.49 -12.81 2.51
N GLN A 16 6.56 -12.39 3.17
CA GLN A 16 6.61 -12.28 4.63
C GLN A 16 7.07 -10.87 5.02
N SER A 17 6.34 -10.23 5.92
CA SER A 17 6.71 -8.95 6.52
C SER A 17 7.84 -9.09 7.54
N SER A 18 8.39 -7.95 7.98
CA SER A 18 9.41 -7.92 9.04
C SER A 18 8.90 -8.35 10.42
N ASP A 19 7.58 -8.30 10.65
CA ASP A 19 6.89 -8.82 11.84
C ASP A 19 6.26 -10.21 11.62
N PHE A 20 6.80 -10.98 10.66
CA PHE A 20 6.49 -12.40 10.38
C PHE A 20 5.07 -12.69 9.90
N VAL A 21 4.37 -11.68 9.40
CA VAL A 21 3.05 -11.81 8.78
C VAL A 21 3.21 -12.25 7.32
N GLN A 22 2.66 -13.41 6.97
CA GLN A 22 2.71 -13.91 5.59
C GLN A 22 1.52 -13.43 4.74
N PHE A 23 1.71 -13.20 3.44
CA PHE A 23 0.67 -12.79 2.51
C PHE A 23 0.70 -13.67 1.27
N ARG A 24 -0.45 -14.23 0.91
CA ARG A 24 -0.62 -15.11 -0.25
C ARG A 24 -1.17 -14.32 -1.42
N ILE A 25 -0.31 -13.99 -2.39
CA ILE A 25 -0.63 -13.11 -3.50
C ILE A 25 -0.47 -13.84 -4.83
N LEU A 26 -1.42 -13.63 -5.75
CA LEU A 26 -1.29 -14.11 -7.12
C LEU A 26 -0.34 -13.20 -7.92
N GLY A 27 0.75 -13.74 -8.44
CA GLY A 27 1.78 -13.04 -9.19
C GLY A 27 1.26 -12.34 -10.45
N ALA A 28 0.16 -12.82 -11.04
CA ALA A 28 -0.52 -12.14 -12.13
C ALA A 28 -1.02 -10.73 -11.74
N HIS A 29 -1.49 -10.54 -10.51
CA HIS A 29 -1.91 -9.22 -10.02
C HIS A 29 -0.69 -8.31 -9.80
N LEU A 30 0.42 -8.85 -9.29
CA LEU A 30 1.66 -8.08 -9.16
C LEU A 30 2.20 -7.61 -10.51
N LYS A 31 2.25 -8.50 -11.52
CA LYS A 31 2.74 -8.16 -12.86
C LYS A 31 1.94 -7.06 -13.55
N THR A 32 0.66 -6.90 -13.19
CA THR A 32 -0.23 -5.91 -13.81
C THR A 32 -0.29 -4.60 -13.03
N ALA A 33 -0.03 -4.62 -11.72
CA ALA A 33 -0.19 -3.46 -10.85
C ALA A 33 1.13 -2.88 -10.29
N THR A 34 2.27 -3.56 -10.51
CA THR A 34 3.56 -3.26 -9.83
C THR A 34 4.77 -3.55 -10.72
N ASP A 35 5.95 -3.04 -10.34
CA ASP A 35 7.22 -3.30 -11.05
C ASP A 35 8.45 -3.52 -10.12
N GLY A 36 8.37 -3.11 -8.84
CA GLY A 36 9.54 -3.09 -7.94
C GLY A 36 9.67 -4.29 -7.00
N PHE A 37 8.79 -5.29 -7.07
CA PHE A 37 8.89 -6.46 -6.19
C PHE A 37 10.03 -7.41 -6.61
N PRO A 38 10.74 -8.02 -5.65
CA PRO A 38 11.84 -8.95 -5.93
C PRO A 38 11.31 -10.35 -6.31
N VAL A 39 10.43 -10.41 -7.32
CA VAL A 39 9.89 -11.68 -7.84
C VAL A 39 10.74 -12.09 -9.04
N SER A 40 11.58 -13.10 -8.88
CA SER A 40 12.28 -13.72 -10.01
C SER A 40 11.31 -14.65 -10.76
N GLU A 41 11.39 -14.68 -12.10
CA GLU A 41 10.63 -15.65 -12.92
C GLU A 41 10.91 -17.12 -12.57
N HIS A 42 11.98 -17.38 -11.82
CA HIS A 42 12.40 -18.71 -11.40
C HIS A 42 12.13 -19.02 -9.92
N VAL A 43 11.61 -18.06 -9.15
CA VAL A 43 11.30 -18.28 -7.72
C VAL A 43 9.82 -18.64 -7.62
N VAL A 44 9.55 -19.93 -7.46
CA VAL A 44 8.27 -20.37 -6.90
C VAL A 44 8.37 -20.11 -5.40
N ALA A 45 7.68 -19.09 -4.90
CA ALA A 45 7.65 -18.84 -3.47
C ALA A 45 6.67 -19.84 -2.84
N GLU A 46 7.23 -20.94 -2.34
CA GLU A 46 6.50 -21.96 -1.60
C GLU A 46 6.22 -21.49 -0.16
N GLU A 47 5.22 -22.07 0.50
CA GLU A 47 4.86 -21.72 1.90
C GLU A 47 6.05 -21.85 2.87
N ASP A 48 6.98 -22.76 2.58
CA ASP A 48 8.19 -23.00 3.38
C ASP A 48 9.36 -22.05 3.07
N SER A 49 9.26 -21.21 2.03
CA SER A 49 10.28 -20.24 1.63
C SER A 49 9.68 -18.91 1.17
N PRO A 50 9.03 -18.16 2.08
CA PRO A 50 8.40 -16.89 1.73
C PRO A 50 9.45 -15.82 1.34
N ILE A 51 9.07 -14.90 0.47
CA ILE A 51 9.89 -13.75 0.06
C ILE A 51 9.87 -12.71 1.19
N PRO A 52 11.00 -12.44 1.87
CA PRO A 52 11.02 -11.51 2.98
C PRO A 52 11.03 -10.06 2.49
N LEU A 53 10.16 -9.24 3.07
CA LEU A 53 10.06 -7.79 2.86
C LEU A 53 10.34 -7.07 4.18
N GLN A 54 10.71 -5.79 4.10
CA GLN A 54 11.21 -5.02 5.27
C GLN A 54 10.07 -4.31 6.03
N GLU A 55 8.94 -4.16 5.36
CA GLU A 55 7.76 -3.46 5.81
C GLU A 55 6.99 -4.32 6.82
N THR A 56 6.27 -3.67 7.73
CA THR A 56 5.41 -4.36 8.68
C THR A 56 4.20 -4.96 7.96
N GLY A 57 3.56 -5.94 8.61
CA GLY A 57 2.36 -6.58 8.08
C GLY A 57 1.24 -5.57 7.82
N GLN A 58 1.10 -4.56 8.68
CA GLN A 58 0.10 -3.50 8.48
C GLN A 58 0.33 -2.72 7.18
N VAL A 59 1.57 -2.38 6.86
CA VAL A 59 1.90 -1.61 5.65
C VAL A 59 1.73 -2.48 4.41
N LEU A 60 2.21 -3.74 4.45
CA LEU A 60 2.06 -4.67 3.34
C LEU A 60 0.60 -5.04 3.07
N GLU A 61 -0.22 -5.21 4.10
CA GLU A 61 -1.65 -5.46 3.93
C GLU A 61 -2.33 -4.31 3.17
N LEU A 62 -2.07 -3.07 3.59
CA LEU A 62 -2.57 -1.88 2.89
C LEU A 62 -2.04 -1.79 1.45
N LEU A 63 -0.76 -2.08 1.24
CA LEU A 63 -0.13 -2.03 -0.07
C LEU A 63 -0.74 -3.09 -1.00
N PHE A 64 -0.92 -4.32 -0.52
CA PHE A 64 -1.50 -5.41 -1.30
C PHE A 64 -2.98 -5.20 -1.61
N GLN A 65 -3.73 -4.43 -0.81
CA GLN A 65 -5.11 -4.04 -1.18
C GLN A 65 -5.18 -3.16 -2.44
N PHE A 66 -4.08 -2.51 -2.86
CA PHE A 66 -4.01 -1.81 -4.16
C PHE A 66 -3.68 -2.72 -5.34
N VAL A 67 -3.14 -3.91 -5.07
CA VAL A 67 -2.72 -4.91 -6.07
C VAL A 67 -3.81 -5.94 -6.27
N HIS A 68 -4.38 -6.41 -5.17
CA HIS A 68 -5.31 -7.51 -5.09
C HIS A 68 -6.67 -7.00 -4.60
N PRO A 69 -7.77 -7.22 -5.33
CA PRO A 69 -9.09 -6.91 -4.80
C PRO A 69 -9.39 -7.79 -3.58
N PRO A 70 -10.09 -7.27 -2.55
CA PRO A 70 -10.41 -8.07 -1.37
C PRO A 70 -11.29 -9.27 -1.75
N THR A 71 -10.84 -10.48 -1.40
CA THR A 71 -11.48 -11.75 -1.77
C THR A 71 -12.60 -12.15 -0.81
N THR A 72 -12.51 -11.68 0.44
CA THR A 72 -13.39 -12.09 1.54
C THR A 72 -14.63 -11.20 1.70
N ARG A 73 -14.66 -10.02 1.08
CA ARG A 73 -15.80 -9.09 1.07
C ARG A 73 -16.04 -8.49 -0.31
N PRO A 74 -16.78 -9.18 -1.18
CA PRO A 74 -17.10 -8.70 -2.53
C PRO A 74 -17.98 -7.43 -2.53
N GLU A 75 -18.49 -6.96 -1.40
CA GLU A 75 -19.14 -5.65 -1.27
C GLU A 75 -18.16 -4.48 -1.04
N GLN A 76 -16.87 -4.77 -0.80
CA GLN A 76 -15.81 -3.80 -0.47
C GLN A 76 -14.70 -3.72 -1.53
N TRP A 77 -15.04 -3.61 -2.83
CA TRP A 77 -14.08 -3.36 -3.94
C TRP A 77 -13.40 -1.97 -3.90
N ARG A 78 -13.27 -1.35 -2.73
CA ARG A 78 -12.68 -0.03 -2.59
C ARG A 78 -11.22 -0.16 -2.17
N GLN A 79 -10.38 0.62 -2.84
CA GLN A 79 -9.01 0.82 -2.40
C GLN A 79 -8.98 1.45 -0.99
N PRO A 80 -7.90 1.24 -0.23
CA PRO A 80 -7.72 1.86 1.07
C PRO A 80 -7.92 3.38 1.03
N ASP A 81 -8.72 3.89 1.95
CA ASP A 81 -8.90 5.33 2.10
C ASP A 81 -7.70 5.94 2.82
N VAL A 82 -6.71 6.36 2.05
CA VAL A 82 -5.48 6.95 2.59
C VAL A 82 -5.77 8.18 3.43
N ASN A 83 -6.88 8.91 3.24
CA ASN A 83 -7.14 10.14 4.01
C ASN A 83 -7.49 9.88 5.48
N LYS A 84 -7.90 8.65 5.82
CA LYS A 84 -8.22 8.24 7.19
C LYS A 84 -7.03 7.65 7.93
N MET A 85 -5.89 7.47 7.26
CA MET A 85 -4.70 6.89 7.87
C MET A 85 -3.93 7.91 8.70
N GLY A 86 -3.45 7.49 9.87
CA GLY A 86 -2.48 8.24 10.65
C GLY A 86 -1.19 8.49 9.85
N ASN A 87 -0.47 9.57 10.18
CA ASN A 87 0.68 10.02 9.40
C ASN A 87 1.79 8.98 9.30
N GLU A 88 2.12 8.28 10.39
CA GLU A 88 3.18 7.26 10.39
C GLU A 88 2.90 6.12 9.41
N VAL A 89 1.70 5.52 9.50
CA VAL A 89 1.27 4.46 8.58
C VAL A 89 1.18 4.96 7.15
N PHE A 90 0.72 6.19 6.94
CA PHE A 90 0.63 6.79 5.62
C PHE A 90 2.00 6.98 4.96
N PHE A 91 2.98 7.55 5.67
CA PHE A 91 4.32 7.73 5.10
C PHE A 91 5.01 6.40 4.85
N ALA A 92 4.86 5.42 5.74
CA ALA A 92 5.37 4.08 5.51
C ALA A 92 4.72 3.39 4.28
N LEU A 93 3.41 3.57 4.07
CA LEU A 93 2.72 3.11 2.87
C LEU A 93 3.23 3.82 1.61
N ALA A 94 3.43 5.14 1.66
CA ALA A 94 3.92 5.90 0.51
C ALA A 94 5.35 5.49 0.11
N GLU A 95 6.25 5.33 1.09
CA GLU A 95 7.60 4.82 0.86
C GLU A 95 7.58 3.42 0.25
N ALA A 96 6.76 2.51 0.78
CA ALA A 96 6.61 1.17 0.23
C ALA A 96 6.00 1.19 -1.18
N ALA A 97 5.03 2.06 -1.44
CA ALA A 97 4.41 2.22 -2.75
C ALA A 97 5.41 2.66 -3.82
N GLU A 98 6.31 3.59 -3.50
CA GLU A 98 7.38 4.01 -4.41
C GLU A 98 8.44 2.91 -4.56
N LYS A 99 8.88 2.29 -3.46
CA LYS A 99 9.89 1.22 -3.46
C LYS A 99 9.49 0.04 -4.35
N TYR A 100 8.23 -0.37 -4.28
CA TYR A 100 7.70 -1.50 -5.04
C TYR A 100 6.97 -1.09 -6.32
N THR A 101 6.98 0.20 -6.65
CA THR A 101 6.32 0.78 -7.81
C THR A 101 4.86 0.34 -7.93
N VAL A 102 4.09 0.45 -6.85
CA VAL A 102 2.65 0.10 -6.84
C VAL A 102 1.86 1.27 -7.40
N PHE A 103 1.54 1.22 -8.70
CA PHE A 103 1.10 2.40 -9.47
C PHE A 103 -0.11 3.12 -8.86
N ALA A 104 -1.11 2.37 -8.41
CA ALA A 104 -2.32 2.95 -7.82
C ALA A 104 -2.04 3.59 -6.44
N ALA A 105 -1.26 2.92 -5.59
CA ALA A 105 -0.89 3.43 -4.27
C ALA A 105 -0.05 4.71 -4.39
N MET A 106 0.93 4.74 -5.29
CA MET A 106 1.74 5.94 -5.58
C MET A 106 0.85 7.12 -5.97
N SER A 107 -0.07 6.91 -6.92
CA SER A 107 -0.96 7.97 -7.41
C SER A 107 -1.83 8.57 -6.31
N ILE A 108 -2.37 7.72 -5.45
CA ILE A 108 -3.24 8.12 -4.33
C ILE A 108 -2.45 8.79 -3.21
N CYS A 109 -1.27 8.28 -2.87
CA CYS A 109 -0.40 8.89 -1.86
C CYS A 109 0.08 10.27 -2.31
N PHE A 110 0.50 10.41 -3.57
CA PHE A 110 0.89 11.69 -4.17
C PHE A 110 -0.25 12.71 -4.10
N THR A 111 -1.47 12.30 -4.45
CA THR A 111 -2.67 13.17 -4.39
C THR A 111 -2.94 13.67 -2.96
N ARG A 112 -2.80 12.80 -1.93
CA ARG A 112 -2.97 13.20 -0.52
C ARG A 112 -1.89 14.20 -0.09
N MET A 113 -0.64 13.98 -0.50
CA MET A 113 0.48 14.89 -0.19
C MET A 113 0.26 16.26 -0.81
N ASP A 114 -0.08 16.32 -2.09
CA ASP A 114 -0.39 17.56 -2.80
C ASP A 114 -1.53 18.33 -2.12
N CYS A 115 -2.65 17.67 -1.83
CA CYS A 115 -3.79 18.29 -1.16
C CYS A 115 -3.40 18.89 0.21
N SER A 116 -2.55 18.20 0.96
CA SER A 116 -2.03 18.68 2.24
C SER A 116 -1.19 19.95 2.07
N LEU A 117 -0.29 19.97 1.08
CA LEU A 117 0.52 21.14 0.75
C LEU A 117 -0.38 22.33 0.36
N TYR A 118 -1.38 22.12 -0.51
CA TYR A 118 -2.33 23.16 -0.90
C TYR A 118 -3.14 23.71 0.29
N ALA A 119 -3.55 22.85 1.24
CA ALA A 119 -4.26 23.29 2.44
C ALA A 119 -3.38 24.16 3.36
N VAL A 120 -2.10 23.80 3.53
CA VAL A 120 -1.12 24.58 4.29
C VAL A 120 -0.87 25.93 3.62
N HIS A 121 -0.72 25.95 2.29
CA HIS A 121 -0.55 27.20 1.54
C HIS A 121 -1.78 28.12 1.67
N ARG A 122 -3.01 27.58 1.59
CA ARG A 122 -4.24 28.37 1.77
C ARG A 122 -4.39 28.95 3.18
N CYS A 123 -3.94 28.24 4.21
CA CYS A 123 -3.96 28.74 5.59
C CYS A 123 -2.99 29.91 5.79
N LYS A 124 -1.84 29.91 5.10
CA LYS A 124 -0.89 31.04 5.12
C LYS A 124 -1.42 32.28 4.39
N THR A 125 -2.19 32.12 3.31
CA THR A 125 -2.74 33.25 2.54
C THR A 125 -3.79 34.04 3.33
N VAL A 126 -4.65 33.37 4.10
CA VAL A 126 -5.68 34.05 4.94
C VAL A 126 -5.06 34.80 6.12
N ASN A 127 -3.96 34.31 6.69
CA ASN A 127 -3.27 35.00 7.78
C ASN A 127 -2.50 36.25 7.32
N HIS A 128 -2.11 36.34 6.05
CA HIS A 128 -1.44 37.55 5.54
C HIS A 128 -2.40 38.70 5.27
N THR A 129 -3.68 38.43 4.95
CA THR A 129 -4.72 39.44 4.74
C THR A 129 -5.26 40.05 6.04
N HIS A 130 -5.00 39.44 7.20
CA HIS A 130 -5.36 39.97 8.52
C HIS A 130 -4.27 40.85 9.16
N ARG A 131 -3.06 40.93 8.59
CA ARG A 131 -1.95 41.74 9.12
C ARG A 131 -1.81 43.15 8.53
N HIS A 132 -2.61 43.49 7.52
CA HIS A 132 -2.59 44.80 6.88
C HIS A 132 -3.97 45.50 6.85
N GLY A 133 -4.82 45.20 7.84
CA GLY A 133 -6.01 45.98 8.15
C GLY A 133 -5.78 46.85 9.38
#